data_AF-A0A8S3GK07-F1
#
_entry.id   AF-A0A8S3GK07-F1
#
_cell.length_a   1.000
_cell.length_b   1.000
_cell.length_c   1.000
_cell.angle_alpha   90.00
_cell.angle_beta   90.00
_cell.angle_gamma   90.00
#
_symmetry.space_group_name_H-M   'P 1'
#
loop_
_entity.id
_entity.type
_entity.pdbx_description
1 polymer ?
#
loop_
_entity_poly.entity_id
_entity_poly.type
_entity_poly.pdbx_seq_one_letter_code
_entity_poly.pdbx_strand_id
1 'polypeptide(L)' 'RFTAALSLAKLGVKAIQAIPSLKEALYLDKNRYVNANALLALKRIGTDEALKIVLHYLEMSRWCAKTTAASLY' A
#
# COMPACT_ATOMS: atom_id res chain seq x y z
N ARG A 1 -10.92 1.32 8.51
CA ARG A 1 -9.70 0.82 7.83
C ARG A 1 -9.14 1.85 6.84
N PHE A 2 -9.93 2.35 5.88
CA PHE A 2 -9.53 3.45 4.99
C PHE A 2 -8.99 4.69 5.73
N THR A 3 -9.74 5.18 6.72
CA THR A 3 -9.35 6.33 7.55
C THR A 3 -8.10 6.07 8.37
N ALA A 4 -7.92 4.84 8.87
CA ALA A 4 -6.74 4.46 9.65
C ALA A 4 -5.46 4.50 8.81
N ALA A 5 -5.47 3.92 7.60
CA ALA A 5 -4.32 3.99 6.69
C ALA A 5 -3.99 5.44 6.29
N LEU A 6 -5.01 6.28 6.09
CA LEU A 6 -4.82 7.71 5.81
C LEU A 6 -4.23 8.47 7.00
N SER A 7 -4.67 8.19 8.23
CA SER A 7 -4.10 8.78 9.44
C SER A 7 -2.63 8.37 9.62
N LEU A 8 -2.30 7.10 9.37
CA LEU A 8 -0.91 6.61 9.39
C LEU A 8 -0.06 7.33 8.32
N ALA A 9 -0.62 7.55 7.13
CA ALA A 9 0.06 8.34 6.09
C ALA A 9 0.31 9.80 6.52
N LYS A 10 -0.55 10.39 7.36
CA LYS A 10 -0.31 11.73 7.90
C LYS A 10 0.78 11.75 8.98
N LEU A 11 0.96 10.66 9.72
CA LEU A 11 2.02 10.51 10.73
C LEU A 11 3.42 10.36 10.11
N GLY A 12 3.52 9.85 8.87
CA GLY A 12 4.79 9.67 8.16
C GLY A 12 5.73 8.71 8.90
N VAL A 13 7.01 9.06 9.04
CA VAL A 13 8.04 8.21 9.68
C VAL A 13 7.66 7.74 11.09
N LYS A 14 6.83 8.50 11.83
CA LYS A 14 6.35 8.13 13.17
C LYS A 14 5.45 6.88 13.16
N ALA A 15 4.90 6.50 12.00
CA ALA A 15 4.10 5.30 11.81
C ALA A 15 4.95 4.05 11.48
N ILE A 16 6.26 4.04 11.75
CA ILE A 16 7.17 2.91 11.48
C ILE A 16 6.63 1.57 12.01
N GLN A 17 6.01 1.57 13.19
CA GLN A 17 5.49 0.34 13.80
C GLN A 17 4.30 -0.24 13.03
N ALA A 18 3.66 0.54 12.15
CA ALA A 18 2.55 0.10 11.35
C ALA A 18 2.96 -0.54 10.01
N ILE A 19 4.27 -0.63 9.69
CA ILE A 19 4.76 -1.22 8.43
C ILE A 19 4.16 -2.62 8.15
N PRO A 20 4.13 -3.58 9.10
CA PRO A 20 3.57 -4.91 8.84
C PRO A 20 2.08 -4.86 8.48
N SER A 21 1.29 -4.10 9.24
CA SER A 21 -0.15 -3.95 8.98
C SER A 21 -0.45 -3.22 7.67
N LEU A 22 0.37 -2.22 7.32
CA LEU A 22 0.26 -1.52 6.04
C LEU A 22 0.62 -2.43 4.86
N LYS A 23 1.62 -3.30 5.02
CA LYS A 23 1.95 -4.33 4.02
C LYS A 23 0.77 -5.27 3.80
N GLU A 24 0.18 -5.82 4.87
CA GLU A 24 -1.00 -6.68 4.74
C GLU A 24 -2.16 -5.97 4.04
N ALA A 25 -2.46 -4.73 4.45
CA ALA A 25 -3.51 -3.93 3.83
C ALA A 25 -3.24 -3.66 2.34
N LEU A 26 -1.98 -3.49 1.95
CA LEU A 26 -1.58 -3.24 0.56
C LEU A 26 -1.85 -4.46 -0.35
N TYR A 27 -1.58 -5.68 0.15
CA TYR A 27 -1.68 -6.91 -0.65
C TYR A 27 -3.02 -7.64 -0.51
N LEU A 28 -3.67 -7.59 0.65
CA LEU A 28 -4.80 -8.46 0.99
C LEU A 28 -6.15 -7.74 1.01
N ASP A 29 -6.18 -6.41 1.10
CA ASP A 29 -7.44 -5.68 1.13
C ASP A 29 -8.07 -5.59 -0.28
N LYS A 30 -9.36 -5.90 -0.36
CA LYS A 30 -10.13 -5.87 -1.61
C LYS A 30 -10.45 -4.44 -2.05
N ASN A 31 -10.45 -3.49 -1.11
CA ASN A 31 -10.79 -2.11 -1.39
C ASN A 31 -9.58 -1.34 -1.93
N ARG A 32 -9.65 -0.96 -3.21
CA ARG A 32 -8.59 -0.21 -3.90
C ARG A 32 -8.15 1.06 -3.18
N TYR A 33 -9.03 1.72 -2.42
CA TYR A 33 -8.70 2.92 -1.67
C TYR A 33 -7.89 2.62 -0.40
N VAL A 34 -8.12 1.46 0.23
CA VAL A 34 -7.30 1.01 1.37
C VAL A 34 -5.88 0.73 0.88
N ASN A 35 -5.72 0.04 -0.25
CA ASN A 35 -4.42 -0.28 -0.84
C ASN A 35 -3.67 1.00 -1.24
N ALA A 36 -4.36 1.95 -1.88
CA ALA A 36 -3.79 3.25 -2.23
C ALA A 36 -3.31 4.04 -1.01
N ASN A 37 -4.10 4.08 0.06
CA ASN A 37 -3.69 4.74 1.31
C ASN A 37 -2.54 4.01 2.01
N ALA A 38 -2.52 2.67 1.98
CA ALA A 38 -1.44 1.88 2.54
C ALA A 38 -0.13 2.13 1.79
N LEU A 39 -0.18 2.17 0.46
CA LEU A 39 0.95 2.53 -0.40
C LEU A 39 1.46 3.95 -0.08
N LEU A 40 0.54 4.92 0.05
CA LEU A 40 0.88 6.30 0.42
C LEU A 40 1.52 6.37 1.82
N ALA A 41 1.00 5.62 2.78
CA ALA A 41 1.56 5.57 4.13
C ALA A 41 2.98 4.99 4.14
N LEU A 42 3.20 3.85 3.48
CA LEU A 42 4.53 3.23 3.35
C LEU A 42 5.53 4.17 2.66
N LYS A 43 5.12 4.83 1.57
CA LYS A 43 5.95 5.84 0.89
C LYS A 43 6.35 6.99 1.82
N ARG A 44 5.43 7.46 2.66
CA ARG A 44 5.68 8.58 3.60
C ARG A 44 6.44 8.17 4.86
N ILE A 45 6.37 6.90 5.25
CA ILE A 45 7.24 6.35 6.30
C ILE A 45 8.70 6.39 5.82
N GLY A 46 8.95 5.98 4.57
CA GLY A 46 10.22 6.25 3.88
C GLY A 46 11.44 5.49 4.43
N THR A 47 11.26 4.48 5.27
CA THR A 47 12.33 3.56 5.64
C THR A 47 12.71 2.66 4.46
N ASP A 48 13.92 2.11 4.49
CA ASP A 48 14.38 1.14 3.48
C ASP A 48 13.41 -0.05 3.34
N GLU A 49 12.92 -0.58 4.46
CA GLU A 49 11.91 -1.64 4.48
C GLU A 49 10.60 -1.22 3.80
N ALA A 50 10.06 -0.04 4.16
CA ALA A 50 8.81 0.45 3.59
C ALA A 50 8.94 0.72 2.08
N LEU A 51 10.07 1.28 1.65
CA LEU A 51 10.36 1.53 0.24
C LEU A 51 10.54 0.25 -0.56
N LYS A 52 11.20 -0.77 0.00
CA LYS A 52 11.28 -2.12 -0.62
C LYS A 52 9.89 -2.71 -0.85
N ILE A 53 8.99 -2.59 0.12
CA ILE A 53 7.61 -3.06 -0.02
C ILE A 53 6.87 -2.32 -1.14
N VAL A 54 7.03 -0.99 -1.21
CA VAL A 54 6.43 -0.14 -2.26
C VAL A 54 6.97 -0.52 -3.64
N LEU A 55 8.29 -0.64 -3.78
CA LEU A 55 8.94 -0.99 -5.05
C LEU A 55 8.48 -2.36 -5.54
N HIS A 56 8.54 -3.38 -4.68
CA HIS A 56 8.06 -4.72 -5.03
C HIS A 56 6.59 -4.72 -5.44
N TYR A 57 5.74 -3.97 -4.72
CA TYR A 57 4.32 -3.85 -5.09
C TYR A 57 4.13 -3.20 -6.47
N LEU A 58 4.91 -2.15 -6.77
CA LEU A 58 4.84 -1.45 -8.05
C LEU A 58 5.40 -2.29 -9.21
N GLU A 59 6.46 -3.05 -9.00
CA GLU A 59 7.01 -4.01 -9.97
C GLU A 59 5.97 -5.06 -10.35
N MET A 60 5.32 -5.65 -9.34
CA MET A 60 4.24 -6.60 -9.54
C MET A 60 3.00 -5.96 -10.17
N SER A 61 2.69 -4.70 -9.84
CA SER A 61 1.56 -3.97 -10.42
C SER A 61 1.80 -3.51 -11.86
N ARG A 62 3.08 -3.35 -12.26
CA ARG A 62 3.50 -2.99 -13.63
C ARG A 62 3.07 -4.06 -14.63
N TRP A 63 3.06 -5.31 -14.20
CA TRP A 63 2.43 -6.42 -14.89
C TRP A 63 1.00 -6.50 -14.38
N CYS A 64 0.11 -5.76 -15.04
CA CYS A 64 -1.20 -5.40 -14.51
C CYS A 64 -1.93 -6.58 -13.83
N ALA A 65 -1.82 -6.68 -12.50
CA ALA A 65 -2.45 -7.74 -11.72
C ALA A 65 -3.98 -7.61 -11.65
N LYS A 66 -4.53 -6.47 -12.14
CA LYS A 66 -5.96 -6.15 -12.13
C LYS A 66 -6.63 -6.14 -13.51
N THR A 67 -5.89 -6.01 -14.61
CA THR A 67 -6.47 -6.26 -15.96
C THR A 67 -6.28 -7.73 -16.28
N THR A 68 -7.10 -8.58 -15.67
CA THR A 68 -7.38 -9.89 -16.22
C THR A 68 -8.31 -9.72 -17.42
N ALA A 69 -8.36 -10.69 -18.34
CA ALA A 69 -9.29 -10.68 -19.48
C ALA A 69 -10.78 -10.54 -19.05
N ALA A 70 -11.08 -10.77 -17.76
CA ALA A 70 -12.40 -10.59 -17.15
C ALA A 70 -12.74 -9.13 -16.75
N SER A 71 -11.77 -8.20 -16.83
CA SER A 71 -12.00 -6.78 -16.55
C SER A 71 -12.64 -6.09 -17.77
N LEU A 72 -13.89 -6.44 -18.07
CA LEU A 72 -14.70 -5.73 -19.06
C LEU A 72 -15.42 -4.56 -18.39
N TYR A 73 -14.91 -3.35 -18.62
CA TYR A 73 -15.44 -2.03 -18.26
C TYR A 73 -15.57 -1.71 -16.76
#